data_AF-A0A355W811-F1
#
_entry.id   AF-A0A355W811-F1
#
_cell.length_a   1.000
_cell.length_b   1.000
_cell.length_c   1.000
_cell.angle_alpha   90.00
_cell.angle_beta   90.00
_cell.angle_gamma   90.00
#
_symmetry.space_group_name_H-M   'P 1'
#
loop_
_entity.id
_entity.type
_entity.pdbx_description
1 polymer ?
#
loop_
_entity_poly.entity_id
_entity_poly.type
_entity_poly.pdbx_seq_one_letter_code
_entity_poly.pdbx_strand_id
1 'polypeptide(L)'
;MLKQLWVTGILVAFSVFGVKVGLGLGSLLYSRTIPGIKKVLLFFGTGLIYFILFCTLYLCVTRFNLLNYLDRIMNMIQYGMLLHLAVALGLLFWGTGLLLQNSPEKEKHLPGSVLLLILPCPVCATVILLNLTLAYSVFSISSFMVTLILFTLFFGIIIIALGVIFPARHKIGAGNSFLGMTMVMISLYFLMTVIIAPIYPDIKAAFTMACSNSPVSTSDTFGTAVFAFSLFLLGGIGFINNYFLKKD
;
A
#
# COMPACT_ATOMS: atom_id res chain seq x y z
N MET A 1 14.16 18.76 11.79
CA MET A 1 14.09 17.30 12.00
C MET A 1 12.66 16.77 12.09
N LEU A 2 11.78 17.27 12.98
CA LEU A 2 10.41 16.75 13.11
C LEU A 2 9.60 16.81 11.80
N LYS A 3 9.61 17.95 11.09
CA LYS A 3 8.91 18.10 9.80
C LYS A 3 9.39 17.09 8.74
N GLN A 4 10.68 16.77 8.70
CA GLN A 4 11.21 15.78 7.76
C GLN A 4 10.70 14.37 8.09
N LEU A 5 10.65 13.99 9.37
CA LEU A 5 10.11 12.70 9.80
C LEU A 5 8.64 12.52 9.38
N TRP A 6 7.82 13.56 9.55
CA TRP A 6 6.42 13.54 9.13
C TRP A 6 6.28 13.44 7.60
N VAL A 7 7.05 14.22 6.84
CA VAL A 7 7.03 14.15 5.37
C VAL A 7 7.48 12.77 4.88
N THR A 8 8.52 12.19 5.49
CA THR A 8 8.94 10.83 5.15
C THR A 8 7.87 9.79 5.49
N GLY A 9 7.18 9.94 6.62
CA GLY A 9 6.08 9.05 7.00
C GLY A 9 4.92 9.09 6.00
N ILE A 10 4.51 10.29 5.57
CA ILE A 10 3.48 10.50 4.55
C ILE A 10 3.89 9.81 3.24
N LEU A 11 5.14 10.03 2.82
CA LEU A 11 5.66 9.49 1.56
C LEU A 11 5.76 7.96 1.59
N VAL A 12 6.24 7.38 2.69
CA VAL A 12 6.32 5.92 2.87
C VAL A 12 4.92 5.29 2.87
N ALA A 13 3.97 5.87 3.60
CA ALA A 13 2.59 5.37 3.62
C ALA A 13 1.99 5.39 2.21
N PHE A 14 2.06 6.52 1.51
CA PHE A 14 1.51 6.63 0.16
C PHE A 14 2.24 5.75 -0.85
N SER A 15 3.54 5.52 -0.67
CA SER A 15 4.32 4.60 -1.52
C SER A 15 3.79 3.18 -1.44
N VAL A 16 3.64 2.64 -0.23
CA VAL A 16 3.14 1.27 -0.02
C VAL A 16 1.74 1.08 -0.63
N PHE A 17 0.81 2.02 -0.38
CA PHE A 17 -0.55 1.91 -0.90
C PHE A 17 -0.62 2.18 -2.41
N GLY A 18 0.15 3.14 -2.92
CA GLY A 18 0.22 3.44 -4.34
C GLY A 18 0.80 2.27 -5.13
N VAL A 19 1.84 1.60 -4.61
CA VAL A 19 2.41 0.38 -5.22
C VAL A 19 1.39 -0.76 -5.24
N LYS A 20 0.61 -0.97 -4.16
CA LYS A 20 -0.49 -1.95 -4.15
C LYS A 20 -1.49 -1.70 -5.30
N VAL A 21 -1.97 -0.46 -5.43
CA VAL A 21 -2.94 -0.08 -6.46
C VAL A 21 -2.33 -0.20 -7.85
N GLY A 22 -1.07 0.21 -8.02
CA GLY A 22 -0.32 0.09 -9.27
C GLY A 22 -0.10 -1.35 -9.71
N LEU A 23 0.23 -2.27 -8.79
CA LEU A 23 0.35 -3.71 -9.08
C LEU A 23 -1.00 -4.31 -9.51
N GLY A 24 -2.08 -3.96 -8.81
CA GLY A 24 -3.44 -4.38 -9.16
C GLY A 24 -3.86 -3.91 -10.54
N LEU A 25 -3.67 -2.62 -10.82
CA LEU A 25 -3.92 -2.02 -12.13
C LEU A 25 -3.04 -2.61 -13.23
N GLY A 26 -1.76 -2.87 -12.94
CA GLY A 26 -0.81 -3.46 -13.88
C GLY A 26 -1.26 -4.83 -14.36
N SER A 27 -1.79 -5.66 -13.47
CA SER A 27 -2.31 -6.99 -13.84
C SER A 27 -3.45 -6.92 -14.86
N LEU A 28 -4.35 -5.94 -14.76
CA LEU A 28 -5.43 -5.69 -15.73
C LEU A 28 -4.94 -5.02 -17.01
N LEU A 29 -4.07 -4.01 -16.88
CA LEU A 29 -3.60 -3.22 -18.03
C LEU A 29 -2.73 -4.06 -18.98
N TYR A 30 -1.92 -4.97 -18.43
CA TYR A 30 -1.05 -5.85 -19.23
C TYR A 30 -1.71 -7.18 -19.62
N SER A 31 -2.92 -7.48 -19.13
CA SER A 31 -3.67 -8.65 -19.58
C SER A 31 -3.96 -8.59 -21.09
N ARG A 32 -3.74 -9.71 -21.78
CA ARG A 32 -3.99 -9.85 -23.24
C ARG A 32 -5.47 -9.97 -23.59
N THR A 33 -6.32 -10.29 -22.63
CA THR A 33 -7.75 -10.58 -22.86
C THR A 33 -8.62 -9.31 -22.93
N ILE A 34 -8.11 -8.17 -22.48
CA ILE A 34 -8.88 -6.92 -22.39
C ILE A 34 -8.59 -6.01 -23.61
N PRO A 35 -9.61 -5.48 -24.30
CA PRO A 35 -9.43 -4.54 -25.40
C PRO A 35 -8.82 -3.21 -24.94
N GLY A 36 -8.02 -2.57 -25.79
CA GLY A 36 -7.28 -1.34 -25.46
C GLY A 36 -8.13 -0.19 -24.91
N ILE A 37 -9.37 -0.05 -25.38
CA ILE A 37 -10.30 0.99 -24.90
C ILE A 37 -10.69 0.75 -23.43
N LYS A 38 -10.94 -0.51 -23.04
CA LYS A 38 -11.25 -0.85 -21.64
C LYS A 38 -10.05 -0.64 -20.71
N LYS A 39 -8.82 -0.77 -21.22
CA LYS A 39 -7.59 -0.51 -20.46
C LYS A 39 -7.46 0.97 -20.09
N VAL A 40 -7.66 1.86 -21.06
CA VAL A 40 -7.67 3.31 -20.83
C VAL A 40 -8.81 3.70 -19.88
N LEU A 41 -9.99 3.11 -20.06
CA LEU A 41 -11.14 3.34 -19.18
C LEU A 41 -10.88 2.89 -17.73
N LEU A 42 -10.22 1.75 -17.52
CA LEU A 42 -9.87 1.28 -16.17
C LEU A 42 -8.82 2.17 -15.50
N PHE A 43 -7.80 2.61 -16.25
CA PHE A 43 -6.80 3.53 -15.74
C PHE A 43 -7.42 4.88 -15.34
N PHE A 44 -8.24 5.46 -16.23
CA PHE A 44 -8.90 6.73 -15.92
C PHE A 44 -9.96 6.58 -14.84
N GLY A 45 -10.72 5.47 -14.84
CA GLY A 45 -11.76 5.17 -13.85
C GLY A 45 -11.19 5.00 -12.45
N THR A 46 -10.06 4.30 -12.29
CA THR A 46 -9.38 4.22 -11.00
C THR A 46 -8.85 5.57 -10.54
N GLY A 47 -8.20 6.34 -11.42
CA GLY A 47 -7.79 7.72 -11.11
C GLY A 47 -8.95 8.59 -10.63
N LEU A 48 -10.10 8.49 -11.30
CA LEU A 48 -11.31 9.24 -10.96
C LEU A 48 -11.91 8.78 -9.61
N ILE A 49 -11.96 7.48 -9.33
CA ILE A 49 -12.41 6.96 -8.02
C ILE A 49 -11.53 7.50 -6.89
N TYR A 50 -10.20 7.46 -7.05
CA TYR A 50 -9.29 8.01 -6.05
C TYR A 50 -9.41 9.54 -5.95
N PHE A 51 -9.63 10.25 -7.05
CA PHE A 51 -9.87 11.69 -7.02
C PHE A 51 -11.14 12.04 -6.24
N ILE A 52 -12.24 11.33 -6.48
CA ILE A 52 -13.48 11.49 -5.71
C ILE A 52 -13.20 11.20 -4.24
N LEU A 53 -12.50 10.11 -3.92
CA LEU A 53 -12.16 9.76 -2.54
C LEU A 53 -11.37 10.89 -1.84
N PHE A 54 -10.33 11.43 -2.48
CA PHE A 54 -9.57 12.57 -1.94
C PHE A 54 -10.45 13.81 -1.75
N CYS A 55 -11.35 14.09 -2.69
CA CYS A 55 -12.29 15.21 -2.59
C CYS A 55 -13.30 15.01 -1.44
N THR A 56 -13.88 13.82 -1.30
CA THR A 56 -14.79 13.47 -0.20
C THR A 56 -14.07 13.59 1.15
N LEU A 57 -12.84 13.11 1.25
CA LEU A 57 -12.04 13.24 2.47
C LEU A 57 -11.68 14.70 2.77
N TYR A 58 -11.34 15.51 1.75
CA TYR A 58 -11.14 16.95 1.91
C TYR A 58 -12.40 17.64 2.48
N LEU A 59 -13.57 17.37 1.91
CA LEU A 59 -14.84 17.90 2.41
C LEU A 59 -15.12 17.43 3.84
N CYS A 60 -14.83 16.18 4.14
CA CYS A 60 -15.00 15.63 5.48
C CYS A 60 -14.11 16.36 6.50
N VAL A 61 -12.81 16.52 6.20
CA VAL A 61 -11.86 17.18 7.10
C VAL A 61 -12.20 18.66 7.32
N THR A 62 -12.57 19.37 6.25
CA THR A 62 -12.87 20.82 6.31
C THR A 62 -14.22 21.13 6.95
N ARG A 63 -15.25 20.29 6.73
CA ARG A 63 -16.59 20.50 7.29
C ARG A 63 -16.75 19.99 8.72
N PHE A 64 -16.14 18.86 9.06
CA PHE A 64 -16.37 18.22 10.36
C PHE A 64 -15.40 18.66 11.47
N ASN A 65 -14.46 19.59 11.20
CA ASN A 65 -13.45 20.05 12.16
C ASN A 65 -12.85 18.86 12.92
N LEU A 66 -12.29 17.93 12.13
CA LEU A 66 -12.02 16.55 12.52
C LEU A 66 -11.17 16.39 13.80
N LEU A 67 -10.39 17.43 14.14
CA LEU A 67 -9.60 17.52 15.37
C LEU A 67 -10.46 17.39 16.64
N ASN A 68 -11.71 17.89 16.65
CA ASN A 68 -12.62 17.75 17.79
C ASN A 68 -13.21 16.33 17.94
N TYR A 69 -13.14 15.51 16.88
CA TYR A 69 -13.67 14.15 16.87
C TYR A 69 -12.55 13.09 16.76
N LEU A 70 -11.29 13.50 16.93
CA LEU A 70 -10.13 12.65 16.79
C LEU A 70 -10.20 11.43 17.72
N ASP A 71 -10.64 11.63 18.97
CA ASP A 71 -10.80 10.55 19.96
C ASP A 71 -11.85 9.52 19.53
N ARG A 72 -12.94 9.96 18.91
CA ARG A 72 -14.00 9.07 18.40
C ARG A 72 -13.52 8.31 17.16
N ILE A 73 -12.69 8.95 16.33
CA ILE A 73 -12.03 8.31 15.18
C ILE A 73 -10.99 7.30 15.66
N MET A 74 -10.25 7.58 16.73
CA MET A 74 -9.28 6.64 17.31
C MET A 74 -9.94 5.36 17.85
N ASN A 75 -11.12 5.47 18.46
CA ASN A 75 -11.91 4.29 18.81
C ASN A 75 -12.41 3.52 17.58
N MET A 76 -12.76 4.22 16.50
CA MET A 76 -13.10 3.57 15.22
C MET A 76 -11.88 2.90 14.55
N ILE A 77 -10.67 3.43 14.75
CA ILE A 77 -9.41 2.86 14.24
C ILE A 77 -9.12 1.49 14.88
N GLN A 78 -9.57 1.22 16.12
CA GLN A 78 -9.47 -0.12 16.71
C GLN A 78 -10.21 -1.17 15.86
N TYR A 79 -11.41 -0.84 15.37
CA TYR A 79 -12.12 -1.69 14.39
C TYR A 79 -11.44 -1.73 13.02
N GLY A 80 -10.66 -0.70 12.68
CA GLY A 80 -9.83 -0.67 11.47
C GLY A 80 -8.78 -1.79 11.44
N MET A 81 -8.23 -2.18 12.59
CA MET A 81 -7.24 -3.27 12.66
C MET A 81 -7.88 -4.64 12.35
N LEU A 82 -9.08 -4.89 12.88
CA LEU A 82 -9.89 -6.08 12.55
C LEU A 82 -10.24 -6.12 11.06
N LEU A 83 -10.61 -4.97 10.48
CA LEU A 83 -10.92 -4.89 9.05
C LEU A 83 -9.67 -5.15 8.19
N HIS A 84 -8.52 -4.60 8.59
CA HIS A 84 -7.26 -4.87 7.91
C HIS A 84 -6.88 -6.35 7.94
N LEU A 85 -7.07 -7.01 9.10
CA LEU A 85 -6.86 -8.45 9.25
C LEU A 85 -7.81 -9.24 8.33
N ALA A 86 -9.10 -8.89 8.30
CA ALA A 86 -10.08 -9.54 7.44
C ALA A 86 -9.71 -9.41 5.95
N VAL A 87 -9.30 -8.21 5.52
CA VAL A 87 -8.85 -7.97 4.13
C VAL A 87 -7.55 -8.73 3.84
N ALA A 88 -6.59 -8.75 4.76
CA ALA A 88 -5.35 -9.50 4.60
C ALA A 88 -5.61 -10.99 4.45
N LEU A 89 -6.44 -11.59 5.32
CA LEU A 89 -6.82 -13.00 5.22
C LEU A 89 -7.58 -13.31 3.93
N GLY A 90 -8.50 -12.44 3.51
CA GLY A 90 -9.20 -12.57 2.23
C GLY A 90 -8.24 -12.57 1.03
N LEU A 91 -7.27 -11.65 1.02
CA LEU A 91 -6.23 -11.60 0.00
C LEU A 91 -5.31 -12.84 0.03
N LEU A 92 -5.02 -13.37 1.22
CA LEU A 92 -4.21 -14.58 1.38
C LEU A 92 -4.93 -15.79 0.82
N PHE A 93 -6.20 -15.97 1.19
CA PHE A 93 -7.01 -17.11 0.78
C PHE A 93 -7.27 -17.09 -0.74
N TRP A 94 -7.65 -15.95 -1.31
CA TRP A 94 -7.83 -15.83 -2.76
C TRP A 94 -6.50 -15.92 -3.52
N GLY A 95 -5.44 -15.28 -3.02
CA GLY A 95 -4.13 -15.29 -3.66
C GLY A 95 -3.52 -16.69 -3.71
N THR A 96 -3.58 -17.44 -2.60
CA THR A 96 -3.17 -18.85 -2.57
C THR A 96 -4.07 -19.72 -3.44
N GLY A 97 -5.39 -19.54 -3.39
CA GLY A 97 -6.32 -20.24 -4.28
C GLY A 97 -6.01 -20.06 -5.77
N LEU A 98 -5.62 -18.85 -6.18
CA LEU A 98 -5.16 -18.54 -7.54
C LEU A 98 -3.83 -19.21 -7.90
N LEU A 99 -2.91 -19.35 -6.94
CA LEU A 99 -1.63 -20.04 -7.14
C LEU A 99 -1.79 -21.56 -7.21
N LEU A 100 -2.74 -22.14 -6.46
CA LEU A 100 -3.02 -23.58 -6.48
C LEU A 100 -3.88 -24.00 -7.69
N GLN A 101 -4.79 -23.14 -8.16
CA GLN A 101 -5.63 -23.40 -9.34
C GLN A 101 -4.88 -23.03 -10.63
N ASN A 102 -3.82 -23.77 -10.94
CA ASN A 102 -3.00 -23.59 -12.14
C ASN A 102 -3.67 -24.20 -13.41
N SER A 103 -5.00 -24.22 -13.49
CA SER A 103 -5.75 -24.83 -14.59
C SER A 103 -6.12 -23.78 -15.66
N PRO A 104 -5.65 -23.94 -16.92
CA PRO A 104 -5.86 -22.97 -18.00
C PRO A 104 -7.32 -22.79 -18.45
N GLU A 105 -8.24 -23.68 -18.02
CA GLU A 105 -9.66 -23.62 -18.41
C GLU A 105 -10.49 -22.60 -17.61
N LYS A 106 -10.04 -22.18 -16.42
CA LYS A 106 -10.74 -21.20 -15.57
C LYS A 106 -10.29 -19.75 -15.78
N GLU A 107 -9.52 -19.46 -16.83
CA GLU A 107 -9.01 -18.12 -17.17
C GLU A 107 -10.11 -17.09 -17.53
N LYS A 108 -11.36 -17.52 -17.75
CA LYS A 108 -12.41 -16.62 -18.27
C LYS A 108 -13.09 -15.74 -17.23
N HIS A 109 -13.02 -16.05 -15.94
CA HIS A 109 -13.79 -15.33 -14.94
C HIS A 109 -13.03 -15.25 -13.64
N LEU A 110 -12.52 -14.08 -13.27
CA LEU A 110 -12.58 -13.54 -11.90
C LEU A 110 -12.15 -12.04 -11.91
N PRO A 111 -12.91 -11.16 -12.60
CA PRO A 111 -12.75 -9.71 -12.45
C PRO A 111 -12.94 -9.25 -10.99
N GLY A 112 -13.62 -10.05 -10.16
CA GLY A 112 -13.84 -9.77 -8.74
C GLY A 112 -12.57 -9.83 -7.88
N SER A 113 -11.63 -10.74 -8.18
CA SER A 113 -10.38 -10.84 -7.41
C SER A 113 -9.50 -9.62 -7.64
N VAL A 114 -9.39 -9.13 -8.88
CA VAL A 114 -8.63 -7.90 -9.15
C VAL A 114 -9.33 -6.67 -8.58
N LEU A 115 -10.67 -6.65 -8.59
CA LEU A 115 -11.44 -5.59 -7.95
C LEU A 115 -11.12 -5.50 -6.45
N LEU A 116 -10.92 -6.62 -5.76
CA LEU A 116 -10.52 -6.63 -4.34
C LEU A 116 -9.18 -5.91 -4.09
N LEU A 117 -8.28 -5.90 -5.09
CA LEU A 117 -6.98 -5.21 -4.98
C LEU A 117 -7.08 -3.71 -5.24
N ILE A 118 -7.98 -3.32 -6.16
CA ILE A 118 -8.13 -1.96 -6.67
C ILE A 118 -9.13 -1.14 -5.86
N LEU A 119 -10.17 -1.80 -5.34
CA LEU A 119 -11.24 -1.13 -4.60
C LEU A 119 -10.64 -0.41 -3.38
N PRO A 120 -10.96 0.88 -3.19
CA PRO A 120 -10.49 1.62 -2.03
C PRO A 120 -10.94 0.91 -0.76
N CYS A 121 -9.97 0.33 -0.05
CA CYS A 121 -10.24 -0.36 1.20
C CYS A 121 -10.51 0.67 2.31
N PRO A 122 -11.36 0.36 3.31
CA PRO A 122 -11.64 1.29 4.41
C PRO A 122 -10.36 1.77 5.11
N VAL A 123 -9.37 0.87 5.23
CA VAL A 123 -8.06 1.17 5.81
C VAL A 123 -7.29 2.19 4.95
N CYS A 124 -7.32 2.02 3.63
CA CYS A 124 -6.70 2.93 2.67
C CYS A 124 -7.28 4.35 2.84
N ALA A 125 -8.61 4.46 2.98
CA ALA A 125 -9.29 5.73 3.24
C ALA A 125 -8.88 6.35 4.59
N THR A 126 -8.76 5.55 5.66
CA THR A 126 -8.30 6.07 6.96
C THR A 126 -6.86 6.58 6.92
N VAL A 127 -5.96 5.88 6.24
CA VAL A 127 -4.57 6.33 6.08
C VAL A 127 -4.53 7.63 5.28
N ILE A 128 -5.26 7.72 4.17
CA ILE A 128 -5.33 8.95 3.37
C ILE A 128 -5.88 10.11 4.22
N LEU A 129 -6.95 9.87 4.99
CA LEU A 129 -7.53 10.86 5.89
C LEU A 129 -6.52 11.35 6.94
N LEU A 130 -5.84 10.43 7.64
CA LEU A 130 -4.85 10.80 8.66
C LEU A 130 -3.67 11.57 8.05
N ASN A 131 -3.21 11.18 6.85
CA ASN A 131 -2.16 11.90 6.13
C ASN A 131 -2.61 13.29 5.67
N LEU A 132 -3.86 13.46 5.23
CA LEU A 132 -4.43 14.76 4.89
C LEU A 132 -4.51 15.68 6.13
N THR A 133 -5.05 15.17 7.23
CA THR A 133 -5.16 15.93 8.49
C THR A 133 -3.78 16.35 8.99
N LEU A 134 -2.82 15.43 8.96
CA LEU A 134 -1.44 15.71 9.32
C LEU A 134 -0.82 16.75 8.38
N ALA A 135 -0.98 16.61 7.07
CA ALA A 135 -0.44 17.55 6.09
C ALA A 135 -1.00 18.97 6.30
N TYR A 136 -2.29 19.12 6.61
CA TYR A 136 -2.87 20.44 6.92
C TYR A 136 -2.29 21.06 8.19
N SER A 137 -1.90 20.24 9.17
CA SER A 137 -1.26 20.75 10.39
C SER A 137 0.19 21.20 10.17
N VAL A 138 0.89 20.62 9.19
CA VAL A 138 2.31 20.87 8.94
C VAL A 138 2.53 21.96 7.88
N PHE A 139 1.66 22.02 6.86
CA PHE A 139 1.76 22.97 5.76
C PHE A 139 0.79 24.14 5.95
N SER A 140 1.31 25.36 5.95
CA SER A 140 0.53 26.61 6.05
C SER A 140 -0.13 27.02 4.71
N ILE A 141 -0.32 26.08 3.79
CA ILE A 141 -0.88 26.30 2.45
C ILE A 141 -2.40 26.05 2.53
N SER A 142 -3.18 26.59 1.58
CA SER A 142 -4.62 26.32 1.49
C SER A 142 -4.90 24.81 1.44
N SER A 143 -5.88 24.35 2.22
CA SER A 143 -6.24 22.93 2.37
C SER A 143 -6.55 22.25 1.02
N PHE A 144 -7.12 23.00 0.08
CA PHE A 144 -7.40 22.53 -1.26
C PHE A 144 -6.12 22.20 -2.04
N MET A 145 -5.10 23.07 -1.98
CA MET A 145 -3.82 22.86 -2.67
C MET A 145 -3.06 21.68 -2.08
N VAL A 146 -3.08 21.53 -0.75
CA VAL A 146 -2.45 20.37 -0.09
C VAL A 146 -3.11 19.05 -0.55
N THR A 147 -4.44 19.01 -0.66
CA THR A 147 -5.16 17.83 -1.20
C THR A 147 -4.72 17.50 -2.61
N LEU A 148 -4.62 18.51 -3.48
CA LEU A 148 -4.25 18.34 -4.89
C LEU A 148 -2.81 17.83 -5.01
N ILE A 149 -1.88 18.38 -4.23
CA ILE A 149 -0.48 17.91 -4.18
C ILE A 149 -0.43 16.45 -3.75
N LEU A 150 -1.13 16.07 -2.67
CA LEU A 150 -1.15 14.71 -2.15
C LEU A 150 -1.78 13.72 -3.14
N PHE A 151 -2.86 14.09 -3.82
CA PHE A 151 -3.46 13.29 -4.88
C PHE A 151 -2.48 13.10 -6.06
N THR A 152 -1.81 14.17 -6.48
CA THR A 152 -0.83 14.13 -7.57
C THR A 152 0.35 13.24 -7.22
N LEU A 153 0.83 13.31 -5.98
CA LEU A 153 1.90 12.45 -5.47
C LEU A 153 1.47 10.99 -5.44
N PHE A 154 0.28 10.69 -4.92
CA PHE A 154 -0.27 9.33 -4.89
C PHE A 154 -0.44 8.74 -6.30
N PHE A 155 -1.01 9.53 -7.22
CA PHE A 155 -1.19 9.12 -8.62
C PHE A 155 0.16 8.95 -9.34
N GLY A 156 1.14 9.82 -9.05
CA GLY A 156 2.51 9.69 -9.56
C GLY A 156 3.16 8.37 -9.15
N ILE A 157 2.98 7.94 -7.90
CA ILE A 157 3.45 6.64 -7.41
C ILE A 157 2.81 5.49 -8.18
N ILE A 158 1.50 5.56 -8.47
CA ILE A 158 0.80 4.54 -9.27
C ILE A 158 1.41 4.46 -10.68
N ILE A 159 1.67 5.60 -11.33
CA ILE A 159 2.30 5.64 -12.66
C ILE A 159 3.71 5.05 -12.61
N ILE A 160 4.51 5.41 -11.60
CA ILE A 160 5.86 4.86 -11.41
C ILE A 160 5.79 3.35 -11.22
N ALA A 161 4.90 2.86 -10.36
CA ALA A 161 4.70 1.43 -10.15
C ALA A 161 4.33 0.70 -11.45
N LEU A 162 3.43 1.28 -12.26
CA LEU A 162 3.11 0.74 -13.59
C LEU A 162 4.32 0.75 -14.53
N GLY A 163 5.11 1.83 -14.53
CA GLY A 163 6.34 1.95 -15.32
C GLY A 163 7.39 0.90 -14.98
N VAL A 164 7.56 0.60 -13.69
CA VAL A 164 8.47 -0.47 -13.22
C VAL A 164 8.02 -1.86 -13.70
N ILE A 165 6.71 -2.07 -13.81
CA ILE A 165 6.12 -3.35 -14.26
C ILE A 165 6.12 -3.48 -15.80
N PHE A 166 6.18 -2.36 -16.53
CA PHE A 166 6.17 -2.32 -18.00
C PHE A 166 7.15 -3.29 -18.70
N PRO A 167 8.43 -3.42 -18.31
CA PRO A 167 9.35 -4.38 -18.96
C PRO A 167 8.92 -5.85 -18.77
N ALA A 168 8.20 -6.18 -17.69
CA ALA A 168 7.71 -7.53 -17.41
C ALA A 168 6.35 -7.85 -18.07
N ARG A 169 5.78 -6.93 -18.87
CA ARG A 169 4.45 -7.07 -19.52
C ARG A 169 4.25 -8.38 -20.27
N HIS A 170 5.30 -8.96 -20.84
CA HIS A 170 5.22 -10.19 -21.64
C HIS A 170 5.00 -11.44 -20.79
N LYS A 171 5.52 -11.50 -19.54
CA LYS A 171 5.31 -12.61 -18.61
C LYS A 171 4.03 -12.47 -17.78
N ILE A 172 3.48 -11.25 -17.69
CA ILE A 172 2.22 -10.95 -16.97
C ILE A 172 0.99 -11.40 -17.77
N GLY A 173 1.13 -11.65 -19.07
CA GLY A 173 0.05 -12.09 -19.96
C GLY A 173 -0.61 -13.43 -19.60
N ALA A 174 -0.04 -14.20 -18.66
CA ALA A 174 -0.60 -15.45 -18.10
C ALA A 174 -1.38 -15.24 -16.78
N GLY A 175 -1.95 -14.05 -16.59
CA GLY A 175 -3.18 -13.73 -15.84
C GLY A 175 -3.22 -14.00 -14.33
N ASN A 176 -3.06 -15.25 -13.90
CA ASN A 176 -3.45 -15.69 -12.56
C ASN A 176 -2.27 -15.84 -11.60
N SER A 177 -1.10 -16.27 -12.09
CA SER A 177 0.08 -16.48 -11.23
C SER A 177 0.67 -15.17 -10.70
N PHE A 178 0.77 -14.13 -11.55
CA PHE A 178 1.23 -12.79 -11.13
C PHE A 178 0.28 -12.16 -10.11
N LEU A 179 -1.02 -12.26 -10.38
CA LEU A 179 -2.07 -11.71 -9.52
C LEU A 179 -2.09 -12.42 -8.16
N GLY A 180 -2.04 -13.77 -8.16
CA GLY A 180 -1.98 -14.57 -6.94
C GLY A 180 -0.76 -14.25 -6.09
N MET A 181 0.43 -14.16 -6.71
CA MET A 181 1.66 -13.84 -5.99
C MET A 181 1.66 -12.43 -5.40
N THR A 182 1.18 -11.44 -6.16
CA THR A 182 1.06 -10.06 -5.67
C THR A 182 0.05 -9.97 -4.53
N MET A 183 -1.09 -10.65 -4.62
CA MET A 183 -2.07 -10.76 -3.53
C MET A 183 -1.48 -11.35 -2.26
N VAL A 184 -0.73 -12.46 -2.36
CA VAL A 184 -0.08 -13.12 -1.22
C VAL A 184 0.98 -12.21 -0.61
N MET A 185 1.83 -11.58 -1.42
CA MET A 185 2.87 -10.66 -0.92
C MET A 185 2.28 -9.46 -0.19
N ILE A 186 1.25 -8.83 -0.77
CA ILE A 186 0.56 -7.70 -0.13
C ILE A 186 -0.13 -8.14 1.16
N SER A 187 -0.75 -9.32 1.17
CA SER A 187 -1.36 -9.89 2.36
C SER A 187 -0.36 -10.14 3.49
N LEU A 188 0.79 -10.75 3.18
CA LEU A 188 1.87 -10.99 4.14
C LEU A 188 2.39 -9.68 4.73
N TYR A 189 2.58 -8.65 3.89
CA TYR A 189 2.96 -7.32 4.35
C TYR A 189 1.92 -6.72 5.32
N PHE A 190 0.63 -6.85 5.01
CA PHE A 190 -0.44 -6.37 5.88
C PHE A 190 -0.54 -7.14 7.18
N LEU A 191 -0.35 -8.45 7.15
CA LEU A 191 -0.34 -9.31 8.33
C LEU A 191 0.83 -8.95 9.24
N MET A 192 2.03 -8.75 8.69
CA MET A 192 3.19 -8.26 9.44
C MET A 192 2.93 -6.90 10.07
N THR A 193 2.34 -5.96 9.32
CA THR A 193 1.98 -4.64 9.87
C THR A 193 1.00 -4.75 11.04
N VAL A 194 0.01 -5.64 10.96
CA VAL A 194 -1.00 -5.87 12.03
C VAL A 194 -0.38 -6.50 13.27
N ILE A 195 0.60 -7.39 13.12
CA ILE A 195 1.31 -7.98 14.26
C ILE A 195 2.26 -6.96 14.90
N ILE A 196 3.00 -6.19 14.09
CA ILE A 196 4.03 -5.27 14.60
C ILE A 196 3.42 -4.06 15.29
N ALA A 197 2.33 -3.50 14.75
CA ALA A 197 1.72 -2.26 15.27
C ALA A 197 1.34 -2.29 16.77
N PRO A 198 0.65 -3.32 17.30
CA PRO A 198 0.29 -3.37 18.73
C PRO A 198 1.46 -3.71 19.65
N ILE A 199 2.52 -4.37 19.15
CA ILE A 199 3.69 -4.75 19.95
C ILE A 199 4.68 -3.57 20.06
N TYR A 200 4.62 -2.61 19.13
CA TYR A 200 5.53 -1.47 19.08
C TYR A 200 5.57 -0.60 20.37
N PRO A 201 4.45 -0.25 21.03
CA PRO A 201 4.46 0.49 22.28
C PRO A 201 5.19 -0.24 23.41
N ASP A 202 4.99 -1.55 23.51
CA ASP A 202 5.60 -2.40 24.54
C ASP A 202 7.11 -2.57 24.31
N ILE A 203 7.53 -2.75 23.04
CA ILE A 203 8.95 -2.77 22.67
C ILE A 203 9.60 -1.43 22.97
N LYS A 204 8.93 -0.31 22.68
CA LYS A 204 9.45 1.03 22.98
C LYS A 204 9.67 1.19 24.48
N ALA A 205 8.72 0.75 25.31
CA ALA A 205 8.83 0.79 26.77
C ALA A 205 10.00 -0.08 27.27
N ALA A 206 10.11 -1.31 26.78
CA ALA A 206 11.22 -2.22 27.09
C ALA A 206 12.58 -1.66 26.65
N PHE A 207 12.65 -1.05 25.46
CA PHE A 207 13.86 -0.43 24.93
C PHE A 207 14.26 0.80 25.75
N THR A 208 13.31 1.65 26.16
CA THR A 208 13.61 2.78 27.05
C THR A 208 14.11 2.32 28.43
N MET A 209 13.57 1.21 28.97
CA MET A 209 14.08 0.61 30.21
C MET A 209 15.48 -0.01 30.05
N ALA A 210 15.76 -0.62 28.91
CA ALA A 210 17.09 -1.15 28.60
C ALA A 210 18.13 -0.01 28.45
N CYS A 211 17.78 1.07 27.74
CA CYS A 211 18.64 2.25 27.58
C CYS A 211 18.86 3.03 28.89
N SER A 212 17.93 2.96 29.85
CA SER A 212 18.16 3.56 31.18
C SER A 212 19.10 2.72 32.05
N ASN A 213 19.12 1.39 31.87
CA ASN A 213 20.00 0.48 32.62
C ASN A 213 21.37 0.27 31.99
N SER A 214 21.54 0.59 30.71
CA SER A 214 22.81 0.55 30.02
C SER A 214 22.83 1.75 29.08
N PRO A 215 23.74 2.73 29.25
CA PRO A 215 23.86 3.82 28.29
C PRO A 215 24.36 3.21 26.99
N VAL A 216 23.43 2.81 26.12
CA VAL A 216 23.73 2.34 24.77
C VAL A 216 24.22 3.57 24.02
N SER A 217 25.52 3.79 24.06
CA SER A 217 26.19 4.79 23.24
C SER A 217 25.91 4.43 21.79
N THR A 218 25.09 5.27 21.15
CA THR A 218 24.83 5.32 19.71
C THR A 218 24.31 4.00 19.11
N SER A 219 23.00 3.97 18.82
CA SER A 219 22.43 3.02 17.85
C SER A 219 23.36 2.96 16.63
N ASP A 220 23.93 1.79 16.35
CA ASP A 220 24.85 1.61 15.24
C ASP A 220 24.05 1.70 13.94
N THR A 221 23.83 2.95 13.49
CA THR A 221 23.04 3.33 12.32
C THR A 221 23.52 2.61 11.06
N PHE A 222 24.80 2.26 11.06
CA PHE A 222 25.42 1.49 9.99
C PHE A 222 24.94 0.04 9.97
N GLY A 223 24.92 -0.65 11.12
CA GLY A 223 24.46 -2.04 11.21
C GLY A 223 22.98 -2.21 10.87
N THR A 224 22.14 -1.27 11.32
CA THR A 224 20.71 -1.25 10.98
C THR A 224 20.47 -0.95 9.50
N ALA A 225 21.22 -0.01 8.90
CA ALA A 225 21.14 0.27 7.47
C ALA A 225 21.60 -0.92 6.61
N VAL A 226 22.68 -1.60 6.99
CA VAL A 226 23.18 -2.81 6.29
C VAL A 226 22.15 -3.94 6.35
N PHE A 227 21.52 -4.16 7.49
CA PHE A 227 20.51 -5.21 7.63
C PHE A 227 19.27 -4.93 6.76
N ALA A 228 18.74 -3.70 6.81
CA ALA A 228 17.63 -3.27 5.97
C ALA A 228 17.95 -3.35 4.47
N PHE A 229 19.16 -2.96 4.08
CA PHE A 229 19.63 -3.06 2.70
C PHE A 229 19.77 -4.52 2.25
N SER A 230 20.26 -5.42 3.11
CA SER A 230 20.37 -6.85 2.80
C SER A 230 19.00 -7.50 2.59
N LEU A 231 18.01 -7.15 3.43
CA LEU A 231 16.63 -7.63 3.29
C LEU A 231 15.99 -7.12 1.99
N PHE A 232 16.22 -5.85 1.66
CA PHE A 232 15.74 -5.26 0.42
C PHE A 232 16.37 -5.91 -0.81
N LEU A 233 17.68 -6.19 -0.78
CA LEU A 233 18.39 -6.89 -1.84
C LEU A 233 17.94 -8.35 -1.98
N LEU A 234 17.84 -9.10 -0.87
CA LEU A 234 17.38 -10.49 -0.91
C LEU A 234 15.93 -10.60 -1.40
N GLY A 235 15.05 -9.72 -0.95
CA GLY A 235 13.66 -9.65 -1.42
C GLY A 235 13.57 -9.23 -2.90
N GLY A 236 14.34 -8.20 -3.28
CA GLY A 236 14.40 -7.71 -4.65
C GLY A 236 15.01 -8.71 -5.63
N ILE A 237 16.12 -9.35 -5.27
CA ILE A 237 16.77 -10.41 -6.05
C ILE A 237 15.87 -11.63 -6.11
N GLY A 238 15.24 -12.07 -5.02
CA GLY A 238 14.29 -13.19 -5.03
C GLY A 238 13.11 -12.93 -5.98
N PHE A 239 12.57 -11.71 -5.94
CA PHE A 239 11.52 -11.28 -6.87
C PHE A 239 12.03 -11.23 -8.32
N ILE A 240 13.23 -10.67 -8.54
CA ILE A 240 13.81 -10.55 -9.88
C ILE A 240 14.19 -11.92 -10.46
N ASN A 241 14.77 -12.81 -9.66
CA ASN A 241 15.25 -14.09 -10.15
C ASN A 241 14.08 -15.00 -10.56
N ASN A 242 13.02 -14.99 -9.77
CA ASN A 242 11.83 -15.77 -10.05
C ASN A 242 11.03 -15.23 -11.26
N TYR A 243 11.04 -13.91 -11.49
CA TYR A 243 10.25 -13.28 -12.57
C TYR A 243 11.05 -12.96 -13.83
N PHE A 244 12.26 -12.41 -13.72
CA PHE A 244 13.08 -11.99 -14.86
C PHE A 244 13.99 -13.12 -15.35
N LEU A 245 14.65 -13.85 -14.46
CA LEU A 245 15.69 -14.83 -14.83
C LEU A 245 15.21 -16.25 -15.04
N LYS A 246 14.01 -16.63 -14.61
CA LYS A 246 13.43 -17.93 -14.97
C LYS A 246 13.12 -17.96 -16.48
N LYS A 247 14.11 -18.38 -17.26
CA LYS A 247 13.96 -19.23 -18.45
C LYS A 247 13.63 -20.60 -17.91
N ASP A 248 12.42 -21.07 -18.18
CA ASP A 248 11.96 -22.46 -18.30
C ASP A 248 10.43 -22.44 -18.17
#